data_AF-F4Q302-F1
#
_entry.id   AF-F4Q302-F1
#
_cell.length_a   1.000
_cell.length_b   1.000
_cell.length_c   1.000
_cell.angle_alpha   90.00
_cell.angle_beta   90.00
_cell.angle_gamma   90.00
#
_symmetry.space_group_name_H-M   'P 1'
#
loop_
_entity.id
_entity.type
_entity.pdbx_description
1 polymer ?
#
loop_
_entity_poly.entity_id
_entity_poly.type
_entity_poly.pdbx_seq_one_letter_code
_entity_poly.pdbx_strand_id
1 'polypeptide(L)' 'MNQKFKQQDDIAIVGIGCRLPGGSRTPQQFYDQLLQGLDGITTSTPDRWSKSFSDQNFINTDNQ' A
#
# COMPACT_ATOMS: atom_id res chain seq x y z
N MET A 1 6.90 18.02 37.80
CA MET A 1 7.84 17.36 36.87
C MET A 1 7.21 17.45 35.48
N ASN A 2 7.47 18.54 34.74
CA ASN A 2 6.85 18.80 33.44
C ASN A 2 7.92 18.72 32.36
N GLN A 3 7.98 17.58 31.65
CA GLN A 3 8.84 17.43 30.48
C GLN A 3 8.20 18.20 29.31
N LYS A 4 8.73 19.39 29.02
CA LYS A 4 8.44 20.09 27.77
C LYS A 4 9.22 19.38 26.67
N PHE A 5 8.51 18.71 25.76
CA PHE A 5 9.12 18.24 24.51
C PHE A 5 9.75 19.46 23.82
N LYS A 6 11.05 19.36 23.51
CA LYS A 6 11.75 20.36 22.72
C LYS A 6 11.13 20.28 21.31
N GLN A 7 10.31 21.27 20.94
CA GLN A 7 9.73 21.42 19.60
C GLN A 7 10.82 21.77 18.58
N GLN A 8 11.79 20.87 18.35
CA GLN A 8 12.74 21.06 17.26
C GLN A 8 12.03 20.66 15.96
N ASP A 9 11.37 21.65 15.37
CA ASP A 9 10.84 21.73 14.00
C ASP A 9 10.14 20.47 13.48
N ASP A 10 9.09 20.03 14.19
CA ASP A 10 8.22 18.96 13.71
C ASP A 10 7.54 19.36 12.39
N ILE A 11 7.49 18.43 11.44
CA ILE A 11 6.86 18.65 10.13
C ILE A 11 5.46 18.06 10.13
N ALA A 12 4.46 18.92 9.92
CA ALA A 12 3.07 18.50 9.84
C ALA A 12 2.74 17.86 8.48
N ILE A 13 2.04 16.74 8.50
CA ILE A 13 1.40 16.17 7.32
C ILE A 13 0.03 16.84 7.16
N VAL A 14 -0.09 17.72 6.16
CA VAL A 14 -1.32 18.48 5.90
C VAL A 14 -2.24 17.81 4.86
N GLY A 15 -1.78 16.73 4.23
CA GLY A 15 -2.54 15.97 3.26
C GLY A 15 -1.81 14.75 2.74
N ILE A 16 -2.57 13.76 2.25
CA ILE A 16 -2.08 12.52 1.64
C ILE A 16 -2.98 12.12 0.46
N GLY A 17 -2.42 11.38 -0.49
CA GLY A 17 -3.15 10.83 -1.63
C GLY A 17 -2.88 9.33 -1.77
N CYS A 18 -3.89 8.56 -2.17
CA CYS A 18 -3.80 7.10 -2.23
C CYS A 18 -4.26 6.56 -3.60
N ARG A 19 -3.44 5.67 -4.19
CA ARG A 19 -3.85 4.69 -5.20
C ARG A 19 -3.13 3.39 -4.90
N LEU A 20 -3.81 2.53 -4.18
CA LEU A 20 -3.24 1.33 -3.59
C LEU A 20 -3.98 0.07 -4.08
N PRO A 21 -3.41 -1.13 -3.88
CA PRO A 21 -4.09 -2.39 -4.16
C PRO A 21 -5.43 -2.51 -3.41
N GLY A 22 -6.27 -3.46 -3.82
CA GLY A 22 -7.64 -3.57 -3.28
C GLY A 22 -8.58 -2.46 -3.74
N GLY A 23 -8.16 -1.58 -4.66
CA GLY A 23 -9.01 -0.52 -5.22
C GLY A 23 -9.08 0.77 -4.37
N SER A 24 -8.21 0.91 -3.37
CA SER A 24 -8.14 2.11 -2.52
C SER A 24 -7.66 3.33 -3.30
N ARG A 25 -8.58 4.29 -3.53
CA ARG A 25 -8.33 5.52 -4.31
C ARG A 25 -8.40 6.79 -3.47
N THR A 26 -8.67 6.66 -2.18
CA THR A 26 -8.74 7.74 -1.20
C THR A 26 -8.13 7.28 0.13
N PRO A 27 -7.68 8.20 0.98
CA PRO A 27 -7.19 7.86 2.31
C PRO A 27 -8.23 7.12 3.18
N GLN A 28 -9.50 7.52 3.09
CA GLN A 28 -10.58 6.88 3.84
C GLN A 28 -10.77 5.42 3.42
N GLN A 29 -10.83 5.15 2.12
CA GLN A 29 -10.97 3.78 1.61
C GLN A 29 -9.80 2.88 2.04
N PHE A 30 -8.57 3.42 2.02
CA PHE A 30 -7.41 2.68 2.49
C PHE A 30 -7.52 2.36 3.99
N TYR A 31 -7.91 3.34 4.80
CA TYR A 31 -8.11 3.14 6.23
C TYR A 31 -9.18 2.09 6.52
N ASP A 32 -10.31 2.13 5.83
CA ASP A 32 -11.39 1.16 5.99
C ASP A 32 -10.93 -0.27 5.62
N GLN A 33 -10.10 -0.41 4.57
CA GLN A 33 -9.53 -1.69 4.15
C GLN A 33 -8.53 -2.26 5.16
N LEU A 34 -7.72 -1.39 5.78
CA LEU A 34 -6.81 -1.79 6.86
C LEU A 34 -7.58 -2.34 8.06
N LEU A 35 -8.67 -1.67 8.46
CA LEU A 35 -9.52 -2.14 9.56
C LEU A 35 -10.19 -3.49 9.26
N GLN A 36 -10.52 -3.73 7.99
CA GLN A 36 -11.11 -4.99 7.53
C GLN A 36 -10.07 -6.11 7.34
N GLY A 37 -8.77 -5.81 7.42
CA GLY A 37 -7.71 -6.78 7.20
C GLY A 37 -7.66 -7.30 5.76
N LEU A 38 -7.98 -6.46 4.77
CA LEU A 38 -8.00 -6.85 3.36
C LEU A 38 -6.61 -7.27 2.87
N ASP A 39 -6.52 -8.48 2.31
CA ASP A 39 -5.36 -8.88 1.49
C ASP A 39 -5.47 -8.24 0.10
N GLY A 40 -4.56 -7.31 -0.19
CA GLY A 40 -4.52 -6.59 -1.47
C GLY A 40 -3.66 -7.26 -2.53
N ILE A 41 -3.08 -8.44 -2.26
CA ILE A 41 -2.11 -9.05 -3.14
C ILE A 41 -2.82 -9.80 -4.27
N THR A 42 -2.40 -9.53 -5.50
CA THR A 42 -2.98 -10.13 -6.70
C THR A 42 -1.89 -10.57 -7.66
N THR A 43 -2.19 -11.60 -8.46
CA THR A 43 -1.35 -11.96 -9.60
C THR A 43 -1.18 -10.79 -10.55
N SER A 44 -0.02 -10.70 -11.19
CA SER A 44 0.22 -9.67 -12.19
C SER A 44 -0.77 -9.77 -13.36
N THR A 45 -1.30 -8.64 -13.79
CA THR A 45 -2.25 -8.60 -14.90
C THR A 45 -1.52 -8.74 -16.24
N PRO A 46 -2.10 -9.45 -17.23
CA PRO A 46 -1.47 -9.65 -18.54
C PRO A 46 -1.22 -8.36 -19.33
N ASP A 47 -1.87 -7.25 -18.97
CA ASP A 47 -1.65 -5.92 -19.56
C ASP A 47 -0.36 -5.26 -19.04
N ARG A 48 0.10 -5.62 -17.84
CA ARG A 48 1.32 -5.06 -17.23
C ARG A 48 2.56 -5.78 -17.74
N TRP A 49 2.49 -7.11 -17.83
CA TRP A 49 3.61 -7.95 -18.28
C TRP A 49 3.09 -9.17 -19.05
N SER A 50 3.86 -9.68 -20.02
CA SER A 50 3.46 -10.86 -20.79
C SER A 50 3.44 -12.12 -19.93
N LYS A 51 2.50 -13.02 -20.23
CA LYS A 51 2.31 -14.30 -19.53
C LYS A 51 3.57 -15.19 -19.51
N SER A 52 4.44 -15.04 -20.51
CA SER A 52 5.72 -15.73 -20.61
C SER A 52 6.65 -15.50 -19.41
N PHE A 53 6.57 -14.35 -18.72
CA PHE A 53 7.39 -14.09 -17.53
C PHE A 53 6.94 -14.90 -16.32
N SER A 54 5.64 -15.13 -16.18
CA SER A 54 5.07 -15.98 -15.13
C SER A 54 5.29 -17.46 -15.44
N ASP A 55 5.08 -17.87 -16.70
CA ASP A 55 5.25 -19.26 -17.15
C ASP A 55 6.71 -19.75 -17.03
N GLN A 56 7.67 -18.82 -17.09
CA GLN A 56 9.11 -19.09 -16.96
C GLN A 56 9.65 -18.92 -15.53
N ASN A 57 8.77 -18.73 -14.53
CA ASN A 57 9.13 -18.60 -13.12
C ASN A 57 10.07 -17.41 -12.79
N PHE A 58 10.11 -16.38 -13.64
CA PHE A 58 10.94 -15.19 -13.40
C PHE A 58 10.32 -14.21 -12.38
N ILE A 59 9.02 -14.34 -12.10
CA ILE A 59 8.29 -13.49 -11.16
C ILE A 59 7.58 -14.40 -10.16
N ASN A 60 7.93 -14.28 -8.88
CA ASN A 60 7.26 -15.01 -7.81
C ASN A 60 5.85 -14.41 -7.61
N THR A 61 4.81 -15.22 -7.82
CA THR A 61 3.40 -14.85 -7.63
C THR A 61 2.75 -15.59 -6.46
N ASP A 62 3.52 -16.41 -5.76
CA ASP A 62 3.05 -17.19 -4.63
C ASP A 62 3.25 -16.38 -3.35
N ASN A 63 2.19 -15.69 -2.96
CA ASN A 63 2.10 -15.05 -1.67
C ASN A 63 1.72 -16.11 -0.60
N GLN A 64 2.70 -16.95 -0.24
CA GLN A 64 2.64 -17.70 1.02
C GLN A 64 3.00 -16.78 2.19
#